data_AF-A0A7Y5VZJ1-F1
#
_entry.id   AF-A0A7Y5VZJ1-F1
#
_cell.length_a   1.000
_cell.length_b   1.000
_cell.length_c   1.000
_cell.angle_alpha   90.00
_cell.angle_beta   90.00
_cell.angle_gamma   90.00
#
_symmetry.space_group_name_H-M   'P 1'
#
loop_
_entity.id
_entity.type
_entity.pdbx_description
1 polymer ?
#
loop_
_entity_poly.entity_id
_entity_poly.type
_entity_poly.pdbx_seq_one_letter_code
_entity_poly.pdbx_strand_id
1 'polypeptide(L)'
;MRERHDLLAAHRRLLWAEGPAFTDAVANAFTVLGFSATSKAGEPLVLEGEGRAVFVECESSKDQIVEWPYVRLQRRQEERLLAEKQSAAGVVVVNGYRAHALESRGEQSTEPLRIACENYRYSLLTGETLFALVQRALGGAGEAELSGFRRRILGRAGLLPREVALGEVEEESDSGPIF
;
A
#
# COMPACT_ATOMS: atom_id res chain seq x y z
N MET A 1 -21.60 -15.20 -7.17
CA MET A 1 -22.01 -13.85 -7.64
C MET A 1 -22.39 -12.90 -6.51
N ARG A 2 -23.29 -13.27 -5.58
CA ARG A 2 -23.68 -12.43 -4.43
C ARG A 2 -22.53 -12.21 -3.43
N GLU A 3 -21.87 -13.30 -3.04
CA GLU A 3 -20.68 -13.28 -2.16
C GLU A 3 -19.53 -12.41 -2.69
N ARG A 4 -19.28 -12.42 -4.01
CA ARG A 4 -18.28 -11.54 -4.65
C ARG A 4 -18.66 -10.07 -4.58
N HIS A 5 -19.94 -9.74 -4.75
CA HIS A 5 -20.41 -8.36 -4.62
C HIS A 5 -20.34 -7.86 -3.18
N ASP A 6 -20.65 -8.72 -2.20
CA ASP A 6 -20.59 -8.38 -0.78
C ASP A 6 -19.12 -8.16 -0.33
N LEU A 7 -18.19 -8.99 -0.81
CA LEU A 7 -16.74 -8.80 -0.59
C LEU A 7 -16.23 -7.51 -1.25
N LEU A 8 -16.62 -7.22 -2.48
CA LEU A 8 -16.24 -5.97 -3.15
C LEU A 8 -16.81 -4.74 -2.43
N ALA A 9 -18.05 -4.82 -1.93
CA ALA A 9 -18.67 -3.75 -1.15
C ALA A 9 -17.90 -3.48 0.15
N ALA A 10 -17.41 -4.53 0.82
CA ALA A 10 -16.58 -4.39 2.02
C ALA A 10 -15.27 -3.62 1.75
N HIS A 11 -14.66 -3.82 0.57
CA HIS A 11 -13.40 -3.16 0.19
C HIS A 11 -13.57 -1.73 -0.33
N ARG A 12 -14.80 -1.25 -0.54
CA ARG A 12 -15.05 0.19 -0.85
C ARG A 12 -14.60 1.11 0.28
N ARG A 13 -14.40 0.58 1.49
CA ARG A 13 -13.81 1.32 2.61
C ARG A 13 -12.40 1.83 2.30
N LEU A 14 -11.64 1.18 1.42
CA LEU A 14 -10.35 1.71 0.92
C LEU A 14 -10.47 3.08 0.26
N LEU A 15 -11.65 3.41 -0.26
CA LEU A 15 -11.88 4.64 -1.02
C LEU A 15 -12.44 5.75 -0.14
N TRP A 16 -13.17 5.43 0.94
CA TRP A 16 -14.00 6.42 1.65
C TRP A 16 -13.77 6.47 3.16
N ALA A 17 -13.19 5.44 3.76
CA ALA A 17 -12.98 5.40 5.21
C ALA A 17 -11.80 6.26 5.65
N GLU A 18 -11.74 6.57 6.95
CA GLU A 18 -10.60 7.19 7.60
C GLU A 18 -10.25 6.48 8.91
N GLY A 19 -9.07 6.79 9.45
CA GLY A 19 -8.61 6.26 10.74
C GLY A 19 -8.59 4.72 10.79
N PRO A 20 -8.99 4.11 11.92
CA PRO A 20 -8.93 2.66 12.09
C PRO A 20 -9.69 1.88 11.01
N ALA A 21 -10.85 2.37 10.56
CA ALA A 21 -11.63 1.70 9.53
C ALA A 21 -10.93 1.65 8.17
N PHE A 22 -10.06 2.63 7.87
CA PHE A 22 -9.21 2.61 6.68
C PHE A 22 -8.07 1.59 6.87
N THR A 23 -7.40 1.59 8.01
CA THR A 23 -6.35 0.60 8.33
C THR A 23 -6.87 -0.83 8.26
N ASP A 24 -8.08 -1.10 8.78
CA ASP A 24 -8.73 -2.41 8.69
C ASP A 24 -9.02 -2.79 7.23
N ALA A 25 -9.47 -1.84 6.42
CA ALA A 25 -9.70 -2.07 4.99
C ALA A 25 -8.40 -2.40 4.25
N VAL A 26 -7.30 -1.72 4.58
CA VAL A 26 -5.97 -1.99 4.04
C VAL A 26 -5.48 -3.38 4.44
N ALA A 27 -5.61 -3.77 5.71
CA ALA A 27 -5.24 -5.10 6.18
C ALA A 27 -6.01 -6.20 5.44
N ASN A 28 -7.33 -6.08 5.35
CA ASN A 28 -8.19 -7.03 4.62
C ASN A 28 -7.82 -7.11 3.14
N ALA A 29 -7.52 -5.97 2.50
CA ALA A 29 -7.10 -5.94 1.12
C ALA A 29 -5.79 -6.71 0.91
N PHE A 30 -4.79 -6.52 1.77
CA PHE A 30 -3.54 -7.27 1.68
C PHE A 30 -3.76 -8.77 1.92
N THR A 31 -4.66 -9.17 2.81
CA THR A 31 -5.04 -10.58 2.98
C THR A 31 -5.61 -11.17 1.69
N VAL A 32 -6.47 -10.45 0.97
CA VAL A 32 -7.00 -10.89 -0.33
C VAL A 32 -5.88 -11.05 -1.37
N LEU A 33 -4.82 -10.24 -1.31
CA LEU A 33 -3.65 -10.35 -2.19
C LEU A 33 -2.67 -11.48 -1.79
N GLY A 34 -2.96 -12.21 -0.72
CA GLY A 34 -2.15 -13.33 -0.24
C GLY A 34 -1.04 -12.95 0.73
N PHE A 35 -1.11 -11.78 1.36
CA PHE A 35 -0.27 -11.47 2.52
C PHE A 35 -0.91 -12.00 3.81
N SER A 36 -0.09 -12.37 4.79
CA SER A 36 -0.53 -12.45 6.17
C SER A 36 -0.49 -11.05 6.78
N ALA A 37 -1.64 -10.50 7.16
CA ALA A 37 -1.74 -9.16 7.73
C ALA A 37 -2.04 -9.26 9.22
N THR A 38 -1.14 -8.72 10.06
CA THR A 38 -1.32 -8.68 11.52
C THR A 38 -1.48 -7.23 11.96
N SER A 39 -2.58 -6.93 12.64
CA SER A 39 -2.79 -5.67 13.33
C SER A 39 -3.36 -5.97 14.71
N LYS A 40 -2.62 -5.61 15.77
CA LYS A 40 -3.15 -5.62 17.13
C LYS A 40 -3.51 -4.19 17.53
N ALA A 41 -4.49 -4.04 18.41
CA ALA A 41 -4.87 -2.73 18.93
C ALA A 41 -3.65 -2.04 19.57
N GLY A 42 -3.29 -0.86 19.06
CA GLY A 42 -2.11 -0.11 19.50
C GLY A 42 -0.78 -0.52 18.85
N GLU A 43 -0.76 -1.58 18.05
CA GLU A 43 0.39 -2.01 17.25
C GLU A 43 0.22 -1.59 15.78
N PRO A 44 1.33 -1.29 15.06
CA PRO A 44 1.26 -1.02 13.63
C PRO A 44 0.80 -2.24 12.84
N LEU A 45 0.27 -1.99 11.64
CA LEU A 45 0.01 -3.05 10.69
C LEU A 45 1.35 -3.62 10.19
N VAL A 46 1.47 -4.95 10.27
CA VAL A 46 2.60 -5.72 9.74
C VAL A 46 2.07 -6.67 8.68
N LEU A 47 2.73 -6.71 7.53
CA LEU A 47 2.49 -7.73 6.50
C LEU A 47 3.63 -8.72 6.48
N GLU A 48 3.31 -9.98 6.36
CA GLU A 48 4.26 -11.03 5.99
C GLU A 48 3.89 -11.56 4.60
N GLY A 49 4.86 -11.54 3.70
CA GLY A 49 4.71 -12.04 2.34
C GLY A 49 6.07 -12.18 1.69
N GLU A 50 6.22 -13.17 0.80
CA GLU A 50 7.48 -13.44 0.10
C GLU A 50 8.68 -13.61 1.07
N GLY A 51 8.45 -14.22 2.24
CA GLY A 51 9.49 -14.52 3.24
C GLY A 51 9.99 -13.32 4.06
N ARG A 52 9.33 -12.16 3.99
CA ARG A 52 9.72 -10.95 4.72
C ARG A 52 8.54 -10.30 5.43
N ALA A 53 8.82 -9.74 6.61
CA ALA A 53 7.90 -8.88 7.34
C ALA A 53 8.13 -7.41 6.94
N VAL A 54 7.06 -6.66 6.71
CA VAL A 54 7.11 -5.23 6.39
C VAL A 54 6.12 -4.44 7.24
N PHE A 55 6.52 -3.25 7.66
CA PHE A 55 5.62 -2.33 8.34
C PHE A 55 4.77 -1.56 7.34
N VAL A 56 3.52 -1.31 7.72
CA VAL A 56 2.58 -0.53 6.93
C VAL A 56 2.07 0.66 7.73
N GLU A 57 2.18 1.84 7.15
CA GLU A 57 1.54 3.05 7.66
C GLU A 57 0.42 3.49 6.71
N CYS A 58 -0.72 3.82 7.30
CA CYS A 58 -1.94 4.16 6.56
C CYS A 58 -2.39 5.56 6.91
N GLU A 59 -2.87 6.33 5.93
CA GLU A 59 -3.54 7.60 6.20
C GLU A 59 -4.58 7.95 5.14
N SER A 60 -5.74 8.42 5.58
CA SER A 60 -6.78 8.91 4.69
C SER A 60 -7.32 10.24 5.20
N SER A 61 -7.44 11.20 4.28
CA SER A 61 -7.84 12.57 4.57
C SER A 61 -8.84 13.06 3.52
N LYS A 62 -9.63 14.06 3.91
CA LYS A 62 -10.40 14.88 2.97
C LYS A 62 -9.50 15.80 2.13
N ASP A 63 -8.27 15.99 2.57
CA ASP A 63 -7.24 16.80 1.92
C ASP A 63 -6.15 15.91 1.30
N GLN A 64 -5.14 16.51 0.68
CA GLN A 64 -3.93 15.80 0.22
C GLN A 64 -3.14 15.25 1.42
N ILE A 65 -2.56 14.06 1.27
CA ILE A 65 -1.73 13.45 2.31
C ILE A 65 -0.30 13.97 2.27
N VAL A 66 0.16 14.44 3.42
CA VAL A 66 1.52 14.96 3.66
C VAL A 66 2.41 13.87 4.27
N GLU A 67 3.58 14.21 4.79
CA GLU A 67 4.67 13.29 5.12
C GLU A 67 4.46 12.43 6.39
N TRP A 68 3.39 12.67 7.15
CA TRP A 68 3.16 12.01 8.44
C TRP A 68 3.19 10.48 8.42
N PRO A 69 2.62 9.77 7.44
CA PRO A 69 2.70 8.31 7.36
C PRO A 69 4.14 7.83 7.21
N TYR A 70 4.92 8.52 6.38
CA TYR A 70 6.35 8.26 6.21
C TYR A 70 7.10 8.48 7.53
N VAL A 71 6.85 9.58 8.24
CA VAL A 71 7.52 9.87 9.51
C VAL A 71 7.24 8.80 10.57
N ARG A 72 6.00 8.32 10.66
CA ARG A 72 5.63 7.21 11.55
C ARG A 72 6.36 5.93 11.17
N LEU A 73 6.43 5.63 9.88
CA LEU A 73 7.09 4.44 9.36
C LEU A 73 8.59 4.46 9.64
N GLN A 74 9.25 5.60 9.39
CA GLN A 74 10.67 5.80 9.65
C GLN A 74 11.00 5.53 11.12
N ARG A 75 10.25 6.14 12.06
CA ARG A 75 10.48 5.95 13.50
C ARG A 75 10.40 4.48 13.92
N ARG A 76 9.43 3.73 13.38
CA ARG A 76 9.28 2.30 13.67
C ARG A 76 10.43 1.48 13.11
N GLN A 77 10.92 1.85 11.94
CA GLN A 77 12.07 1.19 11.32
C GLN A 77 13.34 1.43 12.14
N GLU A 78 13.53 2.65 12.64
CA GLU A 78 14.62 2.99 13.55
C GLU A 78 14.53 2.19 14.87
N GLU A 79 13.34 2.13 15.48
CA GLU A 79 13.10 1.33 16.70
C GLU A 79 13.42 -0.16 16.48
N ARG A 80 12.96 -0.73 15.36
CA ARG A 80 13.24 -2.14 15.02
C ARG A 80 14.70 -2.38 14.70
N LEU A 81 15.36 -1.47 14.00
CA LEU A 81 16.78 -1.58 13.70
C LEU A 81 17.61 -1.58 14.99
N LEU A 82 17.24 -0.74 15.96
CA LEU A 82 17.90 -0.70 17.27
C LEU A 82 17.66 -1.98 18.09
N ALA A 83 16.45 -2.54 18.04
CA ALA A 83 16.08 -3.73 18.81
C ALA A 83 16.60 -5.04 18.20
N GLU A 84 16.45 -5.22 16.89
CA GLU A 84 16.64 -6.49 16.18
C GLU A 84 17.84 -6.48 15.23
N LYS A 85 18.49 -5.32 15.01
CA LYS A 85 19.57 -5.12 14.02
C LYS A 85 19.18 -5.51 12.59
N GLN A 86 17.88 -5.45 12.28
CA GLN A 86 17.34 -5.75 10.97
C GLN A 86 16.60 -4.53 10.41
N SER A 87 16.86 -4.22 9.14
CA SER A 87 16.05 -3.28 8.37
C SER A 87 14.90 -4.04 7.75
N ALA A 88 13.66 -3.62 7.98
CA ALA A 88 12.51 -4.13 7.24
C ALA A 88 12.23 -3.25 6.02
N ALA A 89 11.51 -3.76 5.02
CA ALA A 89 10.91 -2.89 4.00
C ALA A 89 9.67 -2.20 4.57
N GLY A 90 9.27 -1.09 3.95
CA GLY A 90 8.15 -0.27 4.42
C GLY A 90 7.12 -0.04 3.32
N VAL A 91 5.85 -0.01 3.69
CA VAL A 91 4.73 0.31 2.80
C VAL A 91 3.93 1.46 3.39
N VAL A 92 3.60 2.43 2.56
CA VAL A 92 2.70 3.54 2.89
C VAL A 92 1.47 3.43 2.01
N VAL A 93 0.28 3.42 2.63
CA VAL A 93 -1.00 3.42 1.90
C VAL A 93 -1.76 4.70 2.22
N VAL A 94 -2.06 5.48 1.19
CA VAL A 94 -2.72 6.78 1.32
C VAL A 94 -4.07 6.82 0.63
N ASN A 95 -5.01 7.60 1.14
CA ASN A 95 -6.26 7.92 0.45
C ASN A 95 -6.62 9.39 0.69
N GLY A 96 -6.04 10.26 -0.14
CA GLY A 96 -6.25 11.71 -0.11
C GLY A 96 -7.50 12.11 -0.88
N TYR A 97 -8.04 13.28 -0.56
CA TYR A 97 -9.30 13.77 -1.14
C TYR A 97 -10.46 12.77 -1.03
N ARG A 98 -10.53 12.02 0.07
CA ARG A 98 -11.52 10.94 0.22
C ARG A 98 -12.96 11.41 0.11
N ALA A 99 -13.24 12.69 0.37
CA ALA A 99 -14.58 13.27 0.28
C ALA A 99 -14.99 13.64 -1.17
N HIS A 100 -14.07 13.54 -2.13
CA HIS A 100 -14.31 13.83 -3.54
C HIS A 100 -14.66 12.55 -4.31
N ALA A 101 -15.47 12.70 -5.36
CA ALA A 101 -15.69 11.65 -6.35
C ALA A 101 -14.36 11.17 -6.93
N LEU A 102 -14.23 9.87 -7.23
CA LEU A 102 -12.95 9.24 -7.62
C LEU A 102 -12.31 9.95 -8.82
N GLU A 103 -13.11 10.23 -9.84
CA GLU A 103 -12.74 10.92 -11.07
C GLU A 103 -12.31 12.38 -10.86
N SER A 104 -12.61 12.97 -9.70
CA SER A 104 -12.26 14.35 -9.34
C SER A 104 -11.10 14.43 -8.35
N ARG A 105 -10.51 13.30 -7.96
CA ARG A 105 -9.35 13.28 -7.08
C ARG A 105 -8.09 13.62 -7.88
N GLY A 106 -7.39 14.66 -7.45
CA GLY A 106 -6.06 14.98 -7.96
C GLY A 106 -4.98 14.06 -7.36
N GLU A 107 -3.74 14.53 -7.36
CA GLU A 107 -2.63 13.83 -6.70
C GLU A 107 -2.89 13.67 -5.20
N GLN A 108 -3.08 12.44 -4.73
CA GLN A 108 -3.52 12.17 -3.35
C GLN A 108 -2.42 12.34 -2.30
N SER A 109 -1.16 12.36 -2.71
CA SER A 109 0.02 12.57 -1.88
C SER A 109 0.80 13.78 -2.37
N THR A 110 1.37 14.55 -1.45
CA THR A 110 2.28 15.64 -1.81
C THR A 110 3.55 15.11 -2.49
N GLU A 111 4.20 15.94 -3.30
CA GLU A 111 5.50 15.62 -3.88
C GLU A 111 6.58 15.31 -2.83
N PRO A 112 6.72 16.07 -1.73
CA PRO A 112 7.61 15.70 -0.62
C PRO A 112 7.40 14.29 -0.07
N LEU A 113 6.14 13.84 0.11
CA LEU A 113 5.86 12.47 0.56
C LEU A 113 6.35 11.44 -0.49
N ARG A 114 6.12 11.70 -1.78
CA ARG A 114 6.59 10.82 -2.87
C ARG A 114 8.11 10.69 -2.86
N ILE A 115 8.82 11.82 -2.80
CA ILE A 115 10.29 11.87 -2.75
C ILE A 115 10.82 11.16 -1.50
N ALA A 116 10.19 11.36 -0.34
CA ALA A 116 10.59 10.69 0.90
C ALA A 116 10.44 9.17 0.79
N CYS A 117 9.30 8.67 0.28
CA CYS A 117 9.11 7.24 0.07
C CYS A 117 10.14 6.64 -0.91
N GLU A 118 10.51 7.37 -1.96
CA GLU A 118 11.54 6.94 -2.91
C GLU A 118 12.92 6.85 -2.26
N ASN A 119 13.38 7.92 -1.60
CA ASN A 119 14.68 7.99 -0.95
C ASN A 119 14.89 6.90 0.11
N TYR A 120 13.84 6.60 0.88
CA TYR A 120 13.89 5.59 1.94
C TYR A 120 13.48 4.18 1.47
N ARG A 121 13.25 4.01 0.15
CA ARG A 121 12.83 2.75 -0.48
C ARG A 121 11.57 2.14 0.15
N TYR A 122 10.61 3.00 0.50
CA TYR A 122 9.27 2.59 0.90
C TYR A 122 8.34 2.59 -0.31
N SER A 123 7.52 1.56 -0.41
CA SER A 123 6.48 1.49 -1.43
C SER A 123 5.31 2.38 -1.04
N LEU A 124 4.86 3.26 -1.93
CA LEU A 124 3.73 4.15 -1.71
C LEU A 124 2.57 3.77 -2.64
N LEU A 125 1.39 3.51 -2.08
CA LEU A 125 0.19 3.16 -2.84
C LEU A 125 -0.97 4.06 -2.46
N THR A 126 -1.87 4.31 -3.40
CA THR A 126 -3.18 4.89 -3.08
C THR A 126 -4.18 3.79 -2.71
N GLY A 127 -5.23 4.14 -1.95
CA GLY A 127 -6.36 3.26 -1.66
C GLY A 127 -7.07 2.81 -2.95
N GLU A 128 -7.05 3.63 -3.99
CA GLU A 128 -7.56 3.30 -5.32
C GLU A 128 -6.72 2.24 -6.04
N THR A 129 -5.39 2.36 -6.02
CA THR A 129 -4.49 1.33 -6.55
C THR A 129 -4.72 0.01 -5.81
N LEU A 130 -4.77 0.04 -4.48
CA LEU A 130 -4.99 -1.17 -3.68
C LEU A 130 -6.38 -1.78 -3.94
N PHE A 131 -7.42 -0.95 -4.10
CA PHE A 131 -8.77 -1.42 -4.45
C PHE A 131 -8.80 -2.08 -5.84
N ALA A 132 -8.10 -1.52 -6.83
CA ALA A 132 -8.01 -2.12 -8.16
C ALA A 132 -7.35 -3.50 -8.14
N LEU A 133 -6.28 -3.68 -7.35
CA LEU A 133 -5.64 -4.99 -7.15
C LEU A 133 -6.61 -6.00 -6.53
N VAL A 134 -7.37 -5.59 -5.51
CA VAL A 134 -8.39 -6.43 -4.89
C VAL A 134 -9.49 -6.80 -5.89
N GLN A 135 -9.94 -5.85 -6.71
CA GLN A 135 -10.91 -6.15 -7.77
C GLN A 135 -10.38 -7.21 -8.73
N ARG A 136 -9.11 -7.12 -9.11
CA ARG A 136 -8.47 -8.09 -10.00
C ARG A 136 -8.34 -9.46 -9.35
N ALA A 137 -7.94 -9.51 -8.07
CA ALA A 137 -7.86 -10.73 -7.27
C ALA A 137 -9.21 -11.44 -7.15
N LEU A 138 -10.24 -10.72 -6.69
CA LEU A 138 -11.62 -11.24 -6.58
C LEU A 138 -12.26 -11.53 -7.95
N GLY A 139 -11.70 -10.95 -9.02
CA GLY A 139 -12.05 -11.23 -10.41
C GLY A 139 -11.51 -12.57 -10.93
N GLY A 140 -10.75 -13.32 -10.14
CA GLY A 140 -10.19 -14.62 -10.50
C GLY A 140 -8.75 -14.56 -10.99
N ALA A 141 -7.95 -13.61 -10.50
CA ALA A 141 -6.51 -13.63 -10.72
C ALA A 141 -5.91 -14.96 -10.20
N GLY A 142 -5.03 -15.56 -10.99
CA GLY A 142 -4.32 -16.78 -10.58
C GLY A 142 -3.16 -16.47 -9.64
N GLU A 143 -2.60 -17.50 -9.00
CA GLU A 143 -1.51 -17.33 -8.03
C GLU A 143 -0.26 -16.65 -8.61
N ALA A 144 0.08 -16.92 -9.88
CA ALA A 144 1.20 -16.25 -10.54
C ALA A 144 1.01 -14.72 -10.63
N GLU A 145 -0.23 -14.28 -10.87
CA GLU A 145 -0.58 -12.87 -10.96
C GLU A 145 -0.62 -12.22 -9.56
N LEU A 146 -1.19 -12.90 -8.56
CA LEU A 146 -1.16 -12.46 -7.17
C LEU A 146 0.27 -12.34 -6.63
N SER A 147 1.13 -13.32 -6.91
CA SER A 147 2.56 -13.23 -6.58
C SER A 147 3.23 -12.04 -7.28
N GLY A 148 2.88 -11.78 -8.54
CA GLY A 148 3.31 -10.57 -9.26
C GLY A 148 2.93 -9.28 -8.53
N PHE A 149 1.68 -9.17 -8.05
CA PHE A 149 1.24 -8.03 -7.26
C PHE A 149 2.06 -7.87 -5.98
N ARG A 150 2.24 -8.94 -5.21
CA ARG A 150 3.03 -8.91 -3.97
C ARG A 150 4.47 -8.48 -4.22
N ARG A 151 5.10 -9.00 -5.28
CA ARG A 151 6.47 -8.63 -5.65
C ARG A 151 6.61 -7.15 -5.99
N ARG A 152 5.69 -6.59 -6.77
CA ARG A 152 5.71 -5.15 -7.12
C ARG A 152 5.48 -4.25 -5.91
N ILE A 153 4.51 -4.60 -5.06
CA ILE A 153 4.23 -3.89 -3.81
C ILE A 153 5.48 -3.85 -2.94
N LEU A 154 6.14 -4.98 -2.74
CA LEU A 154 7.29 -5.08 -1.83
C LEU A 154 8.64 -4.74 -2.48
N GLY A 155 8.70 -4.62 -3.81
CA GLY A 155 9.94 -4.42 -4.58
C GLY A 155 10.18 -2.98 -5.01
N ARG A 156 9.13 -2.17 -5.08
CA ARG A 156 9.20 -0.79 -5.57
C ARG A 156 9.56 0.21 -4.46
N ALA A 157 10.37 1.20 -4.83
CA ALA A 157 10.61 2.41 -4.05
C ALA A 157 9.74 3.55 -4.61
N GLY A 158 9.11 4.33 -3.73
CA GLY A 158 8.26 5.44 -4.13
C GLY A 158 6.87 5.01 -4.58
N LEU A 159 6.19 5.92 -5.29
CA LEU A 159 4.82 5.71 -5.76
C LEU A 159 4.76 4.50 -6.70
N LEU A 160 3.85 3.57 -6.42
CA LEU A 160 3.44 2.47 -7.29
C LEU A 160 2.13 2.88 -8.00
N PRO A 161 2.21 3.30 -9.29
CA PRO A 161 1.03 3.63 -10.08
C PRO A 161 0.16 2.40 -10.29
N ARG A 162 -1.13 2.63 -10.55
CA ARG A 162 -2.12 1.55 -10.70
C ARG A 162 -1.77 0.59 -11.82
N GLU A 163 -1.38 1.12 -12.97
CA GLU A 163 -1.10 0.38 -14.21
C GLU A 163 0.10 -0.55 -14.00
N VAL A 164 1.14 -0.04 -13.32
CA VAL A 164 2.31 -0.82 -12.93
C VAL A 164 1.92 -1.87 -11.90
N ALA A 165 1.13 -1.52 -10.88
CA ALA A 165 0.68 -2.47 -9.86
C ALA A 165 -0.06 -3.66 -10.48
N LEU A 166 -0.94 -3.40 -11.46
CA LEU A 166 -1.69 -4.39 -12.22
C LEU A 166 -0.81 -5.16 -13.22
N GLY A 167 0.37 -4.64 -13.58
CA GLY A 167 1.27 -5.26 -14.55
C GLY A 167 0.85 -5.01 -15.99
N GLU A 168 0.13 -3.92 -16.22
CA GLU A 168 -0.32 -3.47 -17.54
C GLU A 168 0.80 -2.75 -18.30
N VAL A 169 1.85 -2.33 -17.57
CA VAL A 169 3.06 -1.69 -18.12
C VAL A 169 4.28 -2.39 -17.52
N GLU A 170 5.31 -2.62 -18.33
CA GLU A 170 6.60 -3.11 -17.83
C GLU A 170 7.21 -2.09 -16.87
N GLU A 171 7.83 -2.58 -15.79
CA GLU A 171 8.65 -1.72 -14.94
C GLU A 171 9.78 -1.19 -15.80
N GLU A 172 9.89 0.13 -15.98
CA GLU A 172 11.13 0.73 -16.45
C GLU A 172 12.21 0.28 -15.45
N SER A 173 13.03 -0.68 -15.87
CA SER A 173 14.22 -1.03 -15.13
C SER A 173 15.07 0.22 -15.10
N ASP A 174 15.16 0.86 -13.94
CA ASP A 174 16.17 1.88 -13.70
C ASP A 174 17.53 1.19 -13.68
N SER A 175 17.99 0.78 -14.86
CA SER A 175 19.40 0.60 -15.16
C SER A 175 19.99 2.00 -15.33
N GLY A 176 19.92 2.80 -14.26
CA GLY A 176 20.77 3.97 -14.10
C GLY A 176 22.22 3.52 -14.26
N PRO A 177 23.08 4.36 -14.88
CA PRO A 177 24.38 3.90 -15.27
C PRO A 177 25.20 3.53 -14.04
N ILE A 178 25.89 2.39 -14.12
CA ILE A 178 26.91 2.02 -13.15
C ILE A 178 28.05 3.03 -13.34
N PHE A 179 28.08 4.08 -12.52
CA PHE A 179 29.22 5.00 -12.37
C PHE A 179 29.45 5.30 -10.90
#